data_AF-A0A842P735-F1
#
_entry.id   AF-A0A842P735-F1
#
_cell.length_a   1.000
_cell.length_b   1.000
_cell.length_c   1.000
_cell.angle_alpha   90.00
_cell.angle_beta   90.00
_cell.angle_gamma   90.00
#
_symmetry.space_group_name_H-M   'P 1'
#
loop_
_entity.id
_entity.type
_entity.pdbx_description
1 polymer ?
#
loop_
_entity_poly.entity_id
_entity_poly.type
_entity_poly.pdbx_seq_one_letter_code
_entity_poly.pdbx_strand_id
1 'polypeptide(L)'
;QITYPQHGLVKILDLWEWWHEKTGLPLPLGINAIKRDIPAGTQSEFLDALRESVQYALENVEEAMQHAMKYSRDADKELVKRFALMYVNKYTYEMPEGVVKALEMLFRMAERKGLFERPPLDILFP
;
A
#
# COMPACT_ATOMS: atom_id res chain seq x y z
N GLN A 1 12.91 6.85 -2.52
CA GLN A 1 13.05 7.61 -1.26
C GLN A 1 13.10 9.09 -1.58
N ILE A 2 12.16 9.92 -1.09
CA ILE A 2 12.05 11.35 -1.49
C ILE A 2 13.23 12.24 -1.05
N THR A 3 14.15 11.73 -0.23
CA THR A 3 15.34 12.46 0.24
C THR A 3 16.57 12.29 -0.66
N TYR A 4 16.50 11.55 -1.78
CA TYR A 4 17.65 11.31 -2.66
C TYR A 4 18.40 12.60 -3.08
N PRO A 5 17.76 13.75 -3.34
CA PRO A 5 18.48 14.97 -3.71
C PRO A 5 19.39 15.50 -2.59
N GLN A 6 19.01 15.27 -1.33
CA GLN A 6 19.77 15.71 -0.15
C GLN A 6 21.12 14.98 -0.03
N HIS A 7 21.26 13.85 -0.71
CA HIS A 7 22.49 13.06 -0.77
C HIS A 7 23.28 13.28 -2.07
N GLY A 8 22.93 14.30 -2.87
CA GLY A 8 23.58 14.56 -4.17
C GLY A 8 23.27 13.49 -5.22
N LEU A 9 22.26 12.66 -5.00
CA LEU A 9 21.83 11.61 -5.93
C LEU A 9 20.86 12.18 -6.95
N VAL A 10 20.77 11.50 -8.10
CA VAL A 10 19.81 11.80 -9.17
C VAL A 10 18.83 10.64 -9.37
N LYS A 11 17.57 10.96 -9.67
CA LYS A 11 16.54 9.96 -9.98
C LYS A 11 16.78 9.44 -11.40
N ILE A 12 17.23 8.19 -11.53
CA ILE A 12 17.46 7.54 -12.84
C ILE A 12 16.16 7.00 -13.43
N LEU A 13 15.30 6.43 -12.58
CA LEU A 13 14.02 5.87 -12.97
C LEU A 13 13.02 6.07 -11.84
N ASP A 14 11.81 6.48 -12.19
CA ASP A 14 10.67 6.43 -11.30
C ASP A 14 9.79 5.23 -11.68
N LEU A 15 9.73 4.23 -10.80
CA LEU A 15 8.95 3.02 -11.05
C LEU A 15 7.44 3.29 -11.05
N TRP A 16 6.98 4.35 -10.37
CA TRP A 16 5.58 4.74 -10.38
C TRP A 16 5.18 5.31 -11.74
N GLU A 17 5.96 6.29 -12.24
CA GLU A 17 5.74 6.89 -13.56
C GLU A 17 5.86 5.83 -14.66
N TRP A 18 6.92 5.02 -14.62
CA TRP A 18 7.14 3.94 -15.59
C TRP A 18 6.00 2.92 -15.62
N TRP A 19 5.48 2.53 -14.45
CA TRP A 19 4.36 1.59 -14.37
C TRP A 19 3.08 2.21 -14.95
N HIS A 20 2.79 3.45 -14.59
CA HIS A 20 1.63 4.17 -15.08
C HIS A 20 1.70 4.38 -16.61
N GLU A 21 2.85 4.76 -17.17
CA GLU A 21 3.05 4.87 -18.61
C GLU A 21 2.81 3.55 -19.35
N LYS A 22 3.18 2.42 -18.74
CA LYS A 22 3.01 1.09 -19.36
C LYS A 22 1.61 0.51 -19.26
N THR A 23 0.89 0.83 -18.20
CA THR A 23 -0.34 0.12 -17.83
C THR A 23 -1.57 1.02 -17.74
N GLY A 24 -1.39 2.32 -17.50
CA GLY A 24 -2.46 3.25 -17.12
C GLY A 24 -3.06 2.96 -15.75
N LEU A 25 -2.40 2.15 -14.90
CA LEU A 25 -2.92 1.68 -13.62
C LEU A 25 -2.07 2.20 -12.44
N PRO A 26 -2.63 2.29 -11.21
CA PRO A 26 -1.83 2.55 -10.02
C PRO A 26 -0.83 1.40 -9.78
N LEU A 27 0.33 1.67 -9.18
CA LEU A 27 1.33 0.62 -8.88
C LEU A 27 1.02 -0.04 -7.52
N PRO A 28 0.67 -1.34 -7.46
CA PRO A 28 0.49 -2.04 -6.20
C PRO A 28 1.86 -2.32 -5.56
N LEU A 29 2.05 -1.86 -4.31
CA LEU A 29 3.32 -1.98 -3.58
C LEU A 29 3.24 -2.97 -2.42
N GLY A 30 2.19 -2.87 -1.62
CA GLY A 30 1.96 -3.72 -0.46
C GLY A 30 0.47 -3.94 -0.24
N ILE A 31 0.15 -5.08 0.37
CA ILE A 31 -1.22 -5.48 0.73
C ILE A 31 -1.22 -6.02 2.16
N ASN A 32 -2.35 -5.87 2.84
CA ASN A 32 -2.64 -6.68 4.04
C ASN A 32 -3.17 -8.03 3.57
N ALA A 33 -2.61 -9.11 4.11
CA ALA A 33 -3.02 -10.47 3.78
C ALA A 33 -3.49 -11.19 5.03
N ILE A 34 -4.63 -11.89 4.91
CA ILE A 34 -5.18 -12.74 5.95
C ILE A 34 -5.09 -14.20 5.52
N LYS A 35 -4.80 -15.10 6.45
CA LYS A 35 -4.65 -16.54 6.13
C LYS A 35 -6.00 -17.14 5.77
N ARG A 36 -6.02 -18.00 4.75
CA ARG A 36 -7.23 -18.65 4.21
C ARG A 36 -7.91 -19.61 5.19
N ASP A 37 -7.17 -20.10 6.18
CA ASP A 37 -7.66 -21.02 7.21
C ASP A 37 -8.44 -20.32 8.33
N ILE A 38 -8.44 -18.98 8.36
CA ILE A 38 -9.23 -18.19 9.32
C ILE A 38 -10.72 -18.25 8.91
N PRO A 39 -11.66 -18.45 9.85
CA PRO A 39 -13.08 -18.48 9.52
C PRO A 39 -13.56 -17.17 8.88
N ALA A 40 -14.46 -17.26 7.88
CA ALA A 40 -14.95 -16.11 7.12
C ALA A 40 -15.52 -14.99 8.01
N GLY A 41 -16.22 -15.34 9.10
CA GLY A 41 -16.71 -14.35 10.07
C GLY A 41 -15.58 -13.52 10.69
N THR A 42 -14.52 -14.18 11.16
CA THR A 42 -13.33 -13.51 11.71
C THR A 42 -12.57 -12.71 10.64
N GLN A 43 -12.58 -13.15 9.38
CA GLN A 43 -12.00 -12.36 8.30
C GLN A 43 -12.74 -11.04 8.09
N SER A 44 -14.07 -11.08 8.13
CA SER A 44 -14.94 -9.90 8.02
C SER A 44 -14.74 -8.96 9.21
N GLU A 45 -14.75 -9.49 10.44
CA GLU A 45 -14.51 -8.70 11.66
C GLU A 45 -13.14 -8.01 11.63
N PHE A 46 -12.10 -8.70 11.14
CA PHE A 46 -10.78 -8.10 10.97
C PHE A 46 -10.77 -7.00 9.90
N LEU A 47 -11.47 -7.20 8.79
CA LEU A 47 -11.60 -6.18 7.75
C LEU A 47 -12.23 -4.91 8.31
N ASP A 48 -13.33 -5.03 9.05
CA ASP A 48 -14.01 -3.88 9.66
C ASP A 48 -13.09 -3.15 10.65
N ALA A 49 -12.45 -3.89 11.56
CA ALA A 49 -11.51 -3.31 12.52
C ALA A 49 -10.31 -2.60 11.85
N LEU A 50 -9.79 -3.17 10.76
CA LEU A 50 -8.70 -2.56 9.99
C LEU A 50 -9.15 -1.24 9.35
N ARG A 51 -10.36 -1.22 8.78
CA ARG A 51 -10.94 -0.02 8.14
C ARG A 51 -11.18 1.07 9.17
N GLU A 52 -11.76 0.73 10.31
CA GLU A 52 -11.95 1.65 11.43
C GLU A 52 -10.61 2.23 11.90
N SER A 53 -9.57 1.40 12.04
CA SER A 53 -8.24 1.85 12.43
C SER A 53 -7.62 2.83 11.41
N VAL A 54 -7.75 2.55 10.12
CA VAL A 54 -7.25 3.45 9.06
C VAL A 54 -8.04 4.75 9.05
N GLN A 55 -9.36 4.69 9.15
CA GLN A 55 -10.20 5.87 9.20
C GLN A 55 -9.84 6.75 10.41
N TYR A 56 -9.73 6.16 11.60
CA TYR A 56 -9.34 6.87 12.81
C TYR A 56 -7.99 7.59 12.64
N ALA A 57 -6.99 6.91 12.06
CA ALA A 57 -5.68 7.50 11.83
C ALA A 57 -5.71 8.66 10.82
N LEU A 58 -6.58 8.60 9.81
CA LEU A 58 -6.77 9.68 8.83
C LEU A 58 -7.51 10.88 9.42
N GLU A 59 -8.42 10.65 10.36
CA GLU A 59 -9.16 11.71 11.08
C GLU A 59 -8.34 12.32 12.23
N ASN A 60 -7.38 11.57 12.78
CA ASN A 60 -6.56 11.94 13.94
C ASN A 60 -5.04 11.85 13.62
N VAL A 61 -4.63 12.46 12.51
CA VAL A 61 -3.26 12.34 11.97
C VAL A 61 -2.19 12.70 13.00
N GLU A 62 -2.37 13.76 13.77
CA GLU A 62 -1.40 14.20 14.77
C GLU A 62 -1.18 13.17 15.86
N GLU A 63 -2.25 12.53 16.35
CA GLU A 63 -2.17 11.46 17.35
C GLU A 63 -1.51 10.20 16.77
N ALA A 64 -1.95 9.77 15.58
CA ALA A 64 -1.36 8.63 14.88
C ALA A 64 0.14 8.85 14.65
N MET A 65 0.54 10.08 14.28
CA MET A 65 1.94 10.45 14.08
C MET A 65 2.74 10.45 15.38
N GLN A 66 2.18 10.91 16.51
CA GLN A 66 2.86 10.82 17.81
C GLN A 66 3.22 9.37 18.16
N HIS A 67 2.35 8.41 17.86
CA HIS A 67 2.65 7.00 18.02
C HIS A 67 3.69 6.50 17.01
N ALA A 68 3.50 6.81 15.71
CA ALA A 68 4.34 6.33 14.63
C ALA A 68 5.81 6.79 14.73
N MET A 69 6.05 7.97 15.31
CA MET A 69 7.40 8.52 15.51
C MET A 69 8.32 7.62 16.36
N LYS A 70 7.77 6.73 17.19
CA LYS A 70 8.57 5.74 17.93
C LYS A 70 9.32 4.77 17.01
N TYR A 71 8.86 4.63 15.77
CA TYR A 71 9.43 3.72 14.77
C TYR A 71 10.23 4.45 13.68
N SER A 72 10.32 5.78 13.74
CA SER A 72 10.89 6.59 12.66
C SER A 72 12.41 6.73 12.67
N ARG A 73 13.12 6.10 13.63
CA ARG A 73 14.60 6.13 13.76
C ARG A 73 15.17 7.56 13.75
N ASP A 74 14.59 8.44 14.56
CA ASP A 74 14.98 9.86 14.68
C ASP A 74 14.83 10.69 13.39
N ALA A 75 14.02 10.23 12.44
CA ALA A 75 13.71 10.99 11.23
C ALA A 75 12.87 12.24 11.55
N ASP A 76 13.01 13.26 10.70
CA ASP A 76 12.23 14.50 10.78
C ASP A 76 10.72 14.23 10.75
N LYS A 77 9.99 14.85 11.67
CA LYS A 77 8.55 14.59 11.87
C LYS A 77 7.71 14.90 10.64
N GLU A 78 8.00 16.02 9.96
CA GLU A 78 7.26 16.41 8.76
C GLU A 78 7.57 15.48 7.60
N LEU A 79 8.82 15.03 7.47
CA LEU A 79 9.21 14.01 6.51
C LEU A 79 8.46 12.69 6.75
N VAL A 80 8.42 12.20 7.99
CA VAL A 80 7.71 10.95 8.34
C VAL A 80 6.22 11.09 8.08
N LYS A 81 5.61 12.23 8.45
CA LYS A 81 4.19 12.52 8.18
C LYS A 81 3.90 12.46 6.69
N ARG A 82 4.73 13.12 5.88
CA ARG A 82 4.61 13.09 4.41
C ARG A 82 4.72 11.67 3.87
N PHE A 83 5.69 10.88 4.33
CA PHE A 83 5.84 9.49 3.91
C PHE A 83 4.64 8.62 4.30
N ALA A 84 4.14 8.75 5.53
CA ALA A 84 2.99 7.99 6.00
C ALA A 84 1.76 8.27 5.14
N LEU A 85 1.44 9.54 4.89
CA LEU A 85 0.27 9.94 4.09
C LEU A 85 0.39 9.61 2.60
N MET A 86 1.60 9.34 2.08
CA MET A 86 1.75 8.81 0.72
C MET A 86 1.20 7.39 0.59
N TYR A 87 1.24 6.59 1.66
CA TYR A 87 0.87 5.16 1.63
C TYR A 87 -0.35 4.81 2.48
N VAL A 88 -0.74 5.66 3.42
CA VAL A 88 -1.97 5.55 4.22
C VAL A 88 -2.95 6.59 3.71
N ASN A 89 -3.89 6.16 2.88
CA ASN A 89 -4.89 7.01 2.25
C ASN A 89 -6.15 6.20 1.90
N LYS A 90 -7.04 6.76 1.07
CA LYS A 90 -8.27 6.10 0.62
C LYS A 90 -8.07 4.70 0.04
N TYR A 91 -6.94 4.43 -0.63
CA TYR A 91 -6.64 3.11 -1.18
C TYR A 91 -6.30 2.06 -0.10
N THR A 92 -5.84 2.52 1.06
CA THR A 92 -5.59 1.68 2.24
C THR A 92 -6.91 1.36 2.95
N TYR A 93 -7.84 2.30 2.98
CA TYR A 93 -9.17 2.13 3.55
C TYR A 93 -10.06 1.22 2.69
N GLU A 94 -9.98 1.35 1.37
CA GLU A 94 -10.75 0.57 0.42
C GLU A 94 -9.94 0.36 -0.86
N MET A 95 -9.90 -0.89 -1.33
CA MET A 95 -9.21 -1.23 -2.58
C MET A 95 -10.12 -0.93 -3.77
N PRO A 96 -9.86 0.13 -4.58
CA PRO A 96 -10.70 0.43 -5.72
C PRO A 96 -10.46 -0.57 -6.87
N GLU A 97 -11.41 -0.65 -7.80
CA GLU A 97 -11.34 -1.51 -8.99
C GLU A 97 -10.02 -1.31 -9.79
N GLY A 98 -9.53 -0.08 -9.88
CA GLY A 98 -8.26 0.23 -10.55
C GLY A 98 -7.05 -0.46 -9.91
N VAL A 99 -7.05 -0.66 -8.59
CA VAL A 99 -5.99 -1.39 -7.87
C VAL A 99 -6.13 -2.90 -8.09
N VAL A 100 -7.36 -3.43 -8.13
CA VAL A 100 -7.60 -4.84 -8.47
C VAL A 100 -7.05 -5.17 -9.87
N LYS A 101 -7.37 -4.33 -10.86
CA LYS A 101 -6.82 -4.44 -12.22
C LYS A 101 -5.29 -4.36 -12.23
N ALA A 102 -4.71 -3.52 -11.37
CA ALA A 102 -3.27 -3.39 -11.27
C ALA A 102 -2.59 -4.64 -10.69
N LEU A 103 -3.18 -5.28 -9.68
CA LEU A 103 -2.72 -6.56 -9.12
C LEU A 103 -2.78 -7.67 -10.17
N GLU A 104 -3.89 -7.76 -10.91
CA GLU A 104 -4.01 -8.72 -12.01
C GLU A 104 -2.95 -8.49 -13.09
N MET A 105 -2.70 -7.24 -13.47
CA MET A 105 -1.67 -6.89 -14.44
C MET A 105 -0.29 -7.30 -13.94
N LEU A 106 0.04 -6.99 -12.69
CA LEU A 106 1.32 -7.34 -12.08
C LEU A 106 1.56 -8.85 -12.12
N PHE A 107 0.57 -9.64 -11.67
CA PHE A 107 0.68 -11.10 -11.67
C PHE A 107 0.75 -11.68 -13.08
N ARG A 108 0.00 -11.14 -14.03
CA ARG A 108 0.05 -11.54 -15.44
C ARG A 108 1.42 -11.25 -16.07
N MET A 109 2.06 -10.14 -15.71
CA MET A 109 3.42 -9.82 -16.15
C MET A 109 4.45 -10.79 -15.56
N ALA A 110 4.31 -11.14 -14.28
CA ALA A 110 5.19 -12.09 -13.60
C ALA A 110 5.07 -13.51 -14.18
N GLU A 111 3.84 -13.98 -14.43
CA GLU A 111 3.55 -15.27 -15.04
C GLU A 111 4.13 -15.38 -16.46
N ARG A 112 3.95 -14.35 -17.31
CA ARG A 112 4.58 -14.32 -18.65
C ARG A 112 6.11 -14.36 -18.62
N LYS A 113 6.72 -13.94 -17.52
CA LYS A 113 8.17 -13.99 -17.29
C LYS A 113 8.62 -15.30 -16.64
N GLY A 114 7.69 -16.21 -16.33
CA GLY A 114 7.98 -17.49 -15.69
C GLY A 114 8.45 -17.36 -14.24
N LEU A 115 8.08 -16.28 -13.54
CA LEU A 115 8.47 -16.09 -12.13
C LEU A 115 7.66 -16.97 -11.19
N PHE A 116 6.35 -17.08 -11.42
CA PHE A 116 5.43 -17.96 -10.70
C PHE A 116 4.14 -18.16 -11.49
N GLU A 117 3.43 -19.25 -11.21
CA GLU A 117 2.06 -19.46 -11.67
C GLU A 117 1.11 -18.57 -10.87
N ARG A 118 0.21 -17.88 -11.56
CA ARG A 118 -0.66 -16.90 -10.91
C ARG A 118 -1.58 -17.57 -9.88
N PRO A 119 -1.54 -17.17 -8.60
CA PRO A 119 -2.46 -17.69 -7.60
C PRO A 119 -3.87 -17.11 -7.77
N PRO A 120 -4.91 -17.75 -7.21
CA PRO A 120 -6.22 -17.11 -7.10
C PRO A 120 -6.12 -15.83 -6.25
N LEU A 121 -6.79 -14.78 -6.74
CA LEU A 121 -6.90 -13.49 -6.07
C LEU A 121 -8.21 -13.44 -5.28
N ASP A 122 -8.15 -13.89 -4.03
CA ASP A 122 -9.28 -13.82 -3.10
C ASP A 122 -9.22 -12.50 -2.36
N ILE A 123 -10.08 -11.58 -2.75
CA ILE A 123 -10.15 -10.23 -2.21
C ILE A 123 -11.37 -10.14 -1.31
N LEU A 124 -11.17 -9.68 -0.08
CA LEU A 124 -12.24 -9.36 0.84
C LEU A 124 -12.73 -7.94 0.52
N PHE A 125 -13.99 -7.83 0.11
CA PHE A 125 -14.68 -6.56 -0.02
C PHE A 125 -15.60 -6.37 1.19
N PRO A 126 -15.86 -5.12 1.59
CA PRO A 126 -16.88 -4.79 2.58
C PRO A 126 -18.29 -5.24 2.20
#